data_AF-A0A9D7UJC3-F1
#
_entry.id   AF-A0A9D7UJC3-F1
#
_cell.length_a   1.000
_cell.length_b   1.000
_cell.length_c   1.000
_cell.angle_alpha   90.00
_cell.angle_beta   90.00
_cell.angle_gamma   90.00
#
_symmetry.space_group_name_H-M   'P 1'
#
loop_
_entity.id
_entity.type
_entity.pdbx_description
1 polymer ?
#
loop_
_entity_poly.entity_id
_entity_poly.type
_entity_poly.pdbx_seq_one_letter_code
_entity_poly.pdbx_strand_id
1 'polypeptide(L)'
;RAVFLFMDPPYSTHIDYSDDPACIGRLDAGAPGGRGQVQGAEYYRAMEGALREAHRVLRDRRYMAIYVSDSFKKRKAPALSFMPIGFELFSIARGLFKPVDIVAVVRQNAKLRKGNWHKAAEEENFFLRGFNYLLIFKKESDAR
;
A
#
# COMPACT_ATOMS: atom_id res chain seq x y z
N ARG A 1 -4.38 -17.60 -17.87
CA ARG A 1 -3.95 -16.18 -17.91
C ARG A 1 -5.16 -15.27 -17.63
N ALA A 2 -5.02 -14.33 -16.70
CA ALA A 2 -6.09 -13.44 -16.20
C ALA A 2 -6.40 -12.27 -17.16
N VAL A 3 -7.64 -11.76 -17.13
CA VAL A 3 -8.09 -10.62 -17.95
C VAL A 3 -8.16 -9.31 -17.16
N PHE A 4 -8.16 -9.39 -15.84
CA PHE A 4 -8.03 -8.30 -14.89
C PHE A 4 -7.45 -8.88 -13.60
N LEU A 5 -6.72 -8.09 -12.84
CA LEU A 5 -6.18 -8.50 -11.55
C LEU A 5 -6.43 -7.40 -10.52
N PHE A 6 -6.96 -7.78 -9.36
CA PHE A 6 -7.18 -6.87 -8.25
C PHE A 6 -6.36 -7.35 -7.06
N MET A 7 -5.61 -6.44 -6.44
CA MET A 7 -4.84 -6.71 -5.23
C MET A 7 -5.35 -5.82 -4.10
N ASP A 8 -5.71 -6.46 -2.99
CA ASP A 8 -5.91 -5.82 -1.70
C ASP A 8 -4.90 -6.43 -0.71
N PRO A 9 -3.63 -6.00 -0.76
CA PRO A 9 -2.57 -6.63 0.01
C PRO A 9 -2.71 -6.35 1.51
N PRO A 10 -2.07 -7.16 2.36
CA PRO A 10 -2.05 -6.87 3.79
C PRO A 10 -1.32 -5.54 4.08
N TYR A 11 -1.93 -4.67 4.89
CA TYR A 11 -1.39 -3.33 5.16
C TYR A 11 -0.43 -3.34 6.35
N SER A 12 0.65 -4.14 6.31
CA SER A 12 1.53 -4.40 7.46
C SER A 12 0.84 -5.25 8.55
N THR A 13 1.45 -5.31 9.74
CA THR A 13 1.10 -6.18 10.89
C THR A 13 -0.07 -5.68 11.74
N HIS A 14 -1.04 -5.00 11.13
CA HIS A 14 -2.20 -4.44 11.85
C HIS A 14 -3.31 -5.45 12.12
N ILE A 15 -3.30 -6.58 11.41
CA ILE A 15 -4.31 -7.64 11.46
C ILE A 15 -3.57 -8.98 11.35
N ASP A 16 -4.04 -10.01 12.03
CA ASP A 16 -3.56 -11.38 11.86
C ASP A 16 -4.19 -12.00 10.60
N TYR A 17 -3.39 -12.18 9.56
CA TYR A 17 -3.87 -12.65 8.25
C TYR A 17 -3.84 -14.18 8.10
N SER A 18 -2.82 -14.85 8.62
CA SER A 18 -2.61 -16.29 8.45
C SER A 18 -1.48 -16.80 9.36
N ASP A 19 -1.47 -18.11 9.60
CA ASP A 19 -0.37 -18.79 10.28
C ASP A 19 0.79 -19.23 9.38
N ASP A 20 0.68 -19.01 8.07
CA ASP A 20 1.70 -19.36 7.09
C ASP A 20 3.02 -18.58 7.34
N PRO A 21 4.19 -19.24 7.40
CA PRO A 21 5.49 -18.56 7.52
C PRO A 21 5.80 -17.61 6.35
N ALA A 22 5.23 -17.83 5.17
CA ALA A 22 5.35 -16.97 4.00
C ALA A 22 4.30 -15.85 3.94
N CYS A 23 3.48 -15.68 4.99
CA CYS A 23 2.45 -14.65 5.03
C CYS A 23 3.07 -13.24 5.01
N ILE A 24 2.85 -12.50 3.92
CA ILE A 24 3.30 -11.10 3.78
C ILE A 24 2.72 -10.21 4.89
N GLY A 25 1.53 -10.53 5.40
CA GLY A 25 0.89 -9.78 6.48
C GLY A 25 1.61 -9.84 7.83
N ARG A 26 2.62 -10.72 7.97
CA ARG A 26 3.51 -10.77 9.14
C ARG A 26 4.71 -9.84 9.03
N LEU A 27 4.94 -9.23 7.86
CA LEU A 27 6.07 -8.32 7.61
C LEU A 27 5.66 -6.87 7.93
N ASP A 28 6.44 -6.18 8.77
CA ASP A 28 6.16 -4.77 9.10
C ASP A 28 6.66 -3.83 8.00
N ALA A 29 5.74 -3.17 7.29
CA ALA A 29 6.05 -2.10 6.34
C ALA A 29 6.77 -0.89 6.98
N GLY A 30 6.81 -0.83 8.31
CA GLY A 30 7.52 0.12 9.15
C GLY A 30 8.80 -0.43 9.81
N ALA A 31 9.27 -1.62 9.45
CA ALA A 31 10.50 -2.17 10.01
C ALA A 31 11.73 -1.30 9.66
N PRO A 32 12.67 -1.03 10.59
CA PRO A 32 13.90 -0.30 10.25
C PRO A 32 14.63 -0.95 9.08
N GLY A 33 15.02 -0.15 8.09
CA GLY A 33 15.86 -0.62 6.99
C GLY A 33 17.33 -0.76 7.42
N GLY A 34 18.09 -1.59 6.71
CA GLY A 34 19.55 -1.55 6.76
C GLY A 34 20.11 -0.23 6.19
N ARG A 35 21.43 -0.04 6.28
CA ARG A 35 22.09 1.17 5.76
C ARG A 35 21.78 1.35 4.27
N GLY A 36 21.13 2.47 3.92
CA GLY A 36 20.74 2.78 2.54
C GLY A 36 19.46 2.10 2.05
N GLN A 37 18.72 1.40 2.91
CA GLN A 37 17.43 0.80 2.57
C GLN A 37 16.26 1.65 3.08
N VAL A 38 15.15 1.59 2.36
CA VAL A 38 13.88 2.13 2.85
C VAL A 38 13.39 1.32 4.05
N GLN A 39 12.58 1.96 4.89
CA GLN A 39 11.82 1.29 5.94
C GLN A 39 10.95 0.19 5.30
N GLY A 40 10.76 -0.96 5.95
CA GLY A 40 9.88 -2.03 5.46
C GLY A 40 10.42 -2.81 4.26
N ALA A 41 11.74 -2.81 4.04
CA ALA A 41 12.36 -3.43 2.86
C ALA A 41 11.94 -4.90 2.62
N GLU A 42 11.77 -5.70 3.67
CA GLU A 42 11.32 -7.10 3.55
C GLU A 42 9.87 -7.21 3.05
N TYR A 43 8.97 -6.40 3.61
CA TYR A 43 7.59 -6.30 3.15
C TYR A 43 7.53 -5.92 1.67
N TYR A 44 8.28 -4.88 1.26
CA TYR A 44 8.29 -4.42 -0.12
C TYR A 44 8.92 -5.43 -1.09
N ARG A 45 9.94 -6.18 -0.66
CA ARG A 45 10.49 -7.29 -1.46
C ARG A 45 9.48 -8.41 -1.66
N ALA A 46 8.73 -8.78 -0.62
CA ALA A 46 7.69 -9.78 -0.74
C ALA A 46 6.56 -9.32 -1.68
N MET A 47 6.16 -8.04 -1.57
CA MET A 47 5.19 -7.42 -2.47
C MET A 47 5.67 -7.34 -3.92
N GLU A 48 6.97 -7.08 -4.16
CA GLU A 48 7.57 -7.16 -5.49
C GLU A 48 7.42 -8.56 -6.08
N GLY A 49 7.65 -9.61 -5.29
CA GLY A 49 7.42 -11.00 -5.69
C GLY A 49 5.98 -11.24 -6.16
N ALA A 50 4.99 -10.77 -5.39
CA ALA A 50 3.58 -10.84 -5.75
C ALA A 50 3.26 -10.05 -7.04
N LEU A 51 3.84 -8.87 -7.22
CA LEU A 51 3.67 -8.04 -8.41
C LEU A 51 4.29 -8.67 -9.66
N ARG A 52 5.45 -9.34 -9.53
CA ARG A 52 6.08 -10.10 -10.62
C ARG A 52 5.21 -11.27 -11.04
N GLU A 53 4.60 -11.96 -10.08
CA GLU A 53 3.66 -13.04 -10.38
C GLU A 53 2.38 -12.51 -11.02
N ALA A 54 1.84 -11.39 -10.53
CA ALA A 54 0.73 -10.68 -11.16
C ALA A 54 1.06 -10.33 -12.62
N HIS A 55 2.27 -9.83 -12.89
CA HIS A 55 2.73 -9.52 -14.23
C HIS A 55 2.79 -10.79 -15.11
N ARG A 56 3.31 -11.91 -14.58
CA ARG A 56 3.41 -13.19 -15.30
C ARG A 56 2.04 -13.71 -15.73
N VAL A 57 1.03 -13.64 -14.85
CA VAL A 57 -0.29 -14.26 -15.10
C VAL A 57 -1.27 -13.35 -15.86
N LEU A 58 -1.10 -12.03 -15.77
CA LEU A 58 -1.95 -11.07 -16.48
C LEU A 58 -1.67 -11.12 -17.98
N ARG A 59 -2.73 -11.19 -18.80
CA ARG A 59 -2.61 -11.10 -20.26
C ARG A 59 -2.04 -9.73 -20.65
N ASP A 60 -1.32 -9.69 -21.76
CA ASP A 60 -0.85 -8.42 -22.31
C ASP A 60 -2.04 -7.48 -22.65
N ARG A 61 -1.82 -6.17 -22.56
CA ARG A 61 -2.82 -5.11 -22.72
C ARG A 61 -4.02 -5.26 -21.78
N ARG A 62 -3.82 -5.83 -20.58
CA ARG A 62 -4.84 -5.89 -19.52
C ARG A 62 -4.42 -5.09 -18.30
N TYR A 63 -5.41 -4.79 -17.47
CA TYR A 63 -5.28 -3.87 -16.36
C TYR A 63 -5.20 -4.63 -15.04
N MET A 64 -4.55 -4.01 -14.07
CA MET A 64 -4.64 -4.40 -12.69
C MET A 64 -4.87 -3.18 -11.81
N ALA A 65 -5.40 -3.43 -10.61
CA ALA A 65 -5.53 -2.41 -9.59
C ALA A 65 -5.00 -2.89 -8.24
N ILE A 66 -4.42 -1.96 -7.47
CA ILE A 66 -3.97 -2.18 -6.10
C ILE A 66 -4.76 -1.23 -5.21
N TYR A 67 -5.54 -1.78 -4.30
CA TYR A 67 -6.23 -1.03 -3.25
C TYR A 67 -5.37 -1.03 -1.99
N VAL A 68 -4.92 0.15 -1.54
CA VAL A 68 -3.98 0.24 -0.42
C VAL A 68 -4.13 1.56 0.34
N SER A 69 -3.80 1.55 1.63
CA SER A 69 -3.70 2.76 2.45
C SER A 69 -2.27 2.94 2.96
N ASP A 70 -1.84 4.18 3.11
CA ASP A 70 -0.66 4.46 3.90
C ASP A 70 -0.94 4.15 5.37
N SER A 71 0.12 3.93 6.15
CA SER A 71 0.00 3.75 7.60
C SER A 71 0.73 4.86 8.37
N PHE A 72 0.37 5.01 9.64
CA PHE A 72 1.00 5.94 10.57
C PHE A 72 0.99 5.31 11.97
N LYS A 73 2.17 5.21 12.58
CA LYS A 73 2.33 4.73 13.97
C LYS A 73 2.82 5.88 14.84
N LYS A 74 2.04 6.27 15.86
CA LYS A 74 2.54 7.13 16.95
C LYS A 74 3.62 6.35 17.70
N ARG A 75 4.85 6.88 17.80
CA ARG A 75 5.87 6.37 18.74
C ARG A 75 6.21 7.46 19.75
N LYS A 76 6.97 7.11 20.80
CA LYS A 76 7.48 8.10 21.76
C LYS A 76 8.29 9.15 20.99
N ALA A 77 8.01 10.42 21.28
CA ALA A 77 8.73 11.55 20.70
C ALA A 77 10.26 11.34 20.86
N PRO A 78 11.07 11.71 19.86
CA PRO A 78 10.70 12.50 18.67
C PRO A 78 10.20 11.68 17.46
N ALA A 79 10.05 10.36 17.58
CA ALA A 79 9.81 9.50 16.42
C ALA A 79 8.31 9.38 16.08
N LEU A 80 7.85 10.13 15.07
CA LEU A 80 6.64 9.76 14.33
C LEU A 80 7.06 8.90 13.13
N SER A 81 6.36 7.80 12.88
CA SER A 81 6.67 6.91 11.75
C SER A 81 5.50 6.86 10.78
N PHE A 82 5.58 7.71 9.76
CA PHE A 82 4.72 7.62 8.59
C PHE A 82 5.24 6.54 7.64
N MET A 83 4.35 5.69 7.13
CA MET A 83 4.67 4.62 6.19
C MET A 83 3.93 4.90 4.88
N PRO A 84 4.62 5.41 3.84
CA PRO A 84 4.03 5.74 2.53
C PRO A 84 3.82 4.48 1.66
N ILE A 85 3.13 3.48 2.20
CA ILE A 85 2.94 2.16 1.57
C ILE A 85 2.39 2.29 0.14
N GLY A 86 1.43 3.19 -0.09
CA GLY A 86 0.85 3.41 -1.40
C GLY A 86 1.88 3.86 -2.43
N PHE A 87 2.74 4.81 -2.06
CA PHE A 87 3.77 5.34 -2.96
C PHE A 87 4.92 4.37 -3.21
N GLU A 88 5.34 3.61 -2.19
CA GLU A 88 6.37 2.58 -2.36
C GLU A 88 5.88 1.46 -3.28
N LEU A 89 4.64 0.98 -3.08
CA LEU A 89 4.04 -0.01 -3.99
C LEU A 89 3.84 0.56 -5.40
N PHE A 90 3.47 1.83 -5.53
CA PHE A 90 3.38 2.49 -6.84
C PHE A 90 4.75 2.49 -7.54
N SER A 91 5.82 2.84 -6.83
CA SER A 91 7.19 2.88 -7.32
C SER A 91 7.67 1.50 -7.81
N ILE A 92 7.37 0.44 -7.07
CA ILE A 92 7.68 -0.94 -7.47
C ILE A 92 6.85 -1.36 -8.68
N ALA A 93 5.54 -1.14 -8.64
CA ALA A 93 4.61 -1.55 -9.69
C ALA A 93 4.90 -0.88 -11.04
N ARG A 94 5.29 0.40 -11.05
CA ARG A 94 5.66 1.12 -12.30
C ARG A 94 6.92 0.57 -12.99
N GLY A 95 7.71 -0.27 -12.32
CA GLY A 95 8.81 -1.00 -12.93
C GLY A 95 8.38 -2.22 -13.76
N LEU A 96 7.14 -2.69 -13.57
CA LEU A 96 6.58 -3.87 -14.25
C LEU A 96 5.38 -3.54 -15.14
N PHE A 97 4.67 -2.45 -14.83
CA PHE A 97 3.45 -2.06 -15.52
C PHE A 97 3.46 -0.56 -15.83
N LYS A 98 2.68 -0.16 -16.83
CA LYS A 98 2.44 1.25 -17.13
C LYS A 98 1.40 1.83 -16.18
N PRO A 99 1.69 2.91 -15.43
CA PRO A 99 0.69 3.60 -14.63
C PRO A 99 -0.43 4.17 -15.51
N VAL A 100 -1.67 4.09 -15.03
CA VAL A 100 -2.86 4.59 -15.74
C VAL A 100 -3.54 5.67 -14.94
N ASP A 101 -3.81 5.43 -13.65
CA ASP A 101 -4.51 6.39 -12.80
C ASP A 101 -4.26 6.13 -11.30
N ILE A 102 -4.54 7.13 -10.47
CA ILE A 102 -4.53 7.07 -9.01
C ILE A 102 -5.88 7.63 -8.52
N VAL A 103 -6.73 6.75 -8.01
CA VAL A 103 -8.05 7.13 -7.51
C VAL A 103 -8.02 7.23 -5.98
N ALA A 104 -8.50 8.34 -5.45
CA ALA A 104 -8.73 8.49 -4.01
C ALA A 104 -10.09 7.88 -3.64
N VAL A 105 -10.07 6.74 -2.96
CA VAL A 105 -11.26 6.07 -2.45
C VAL A 105 -11.58 6.61 -1.06
N VAL A 106 -12.54 7.53 -1.00
CA VAL A 106 -12.96 8.18 0.25
C VAL A 106 -13.62 7.15 1.18
N ARG A 107 -13.13 7.10 2.42
CA ARG A 107 -13.68 6.25 3.48
C ARG A 107 -14.84 6.98 4.15
N GLN A 108 -16.04 6.45 4.04
CA GLN A 108 -17.24 6.96 4.71
C GLN A 108 -17.39 6.43 6.15
N ASN A 109 -16.28 6.18 6.86
CA ASN A 109 -16.34 5.58 8.20
C ASN A 109 -17.03 6.55 9.18
N ALA A 110 -18.04 6.07 9.91
CA ALA A 110 -18.77 6.84 10.92
C ALA A 110 -17.86 7.49 11.97
N LYS A 111 -16.68 6.90 12.28
CA LYS A 111 -15.69 7.50 13.19
C LYS A 111 -15.09 8.80 12.65
N LEU A 112 -14.93 8.93 11.33
CA LEU A 112 -14.45 10.15 10.68
C LEU A 112 -15.47 11.29 10.73
N ARG A 113 -16.72 11.03 11.14
CA ARG A 113 -17.77 12.05 11.28
C ARG A 113 -18.00 12.51 12.73
N LYS A 114 -17.28 11.94 13.71
CA LYS A 114 -17.45 12.34 15.12
C LYS A 114 -16.61 13.59 15.40
N GLY A 115 -17.25 14.65 15.88
CA GLY A 115 -16.60 15.95 16.15
C GLY A 115 -15.39 15.87 17.09
N ASN A 116 -15.38 14.92 18.03
CA ASN A 116 -14.25 14.75 18.96
C ASN A 116 -12.91 14.41 18.24
N TRP A 117 -12.96 13.68 17.13
CA TRP A 117 -11.74 13.36 16.35
C TRP A 117 -11.28 14.55 15.49
N HIS A 118 -12.21 15.38 15.02
CA HIS A 118 -11.86 16.64 14.34
C HIS A 118 -11.22 17.62 15.30
N LYS A 119 -11.80 17.79 16.49
CA LYS A 119 -11.23 18.63 17.54
C LYS A 119 -9.82 18.17 17.96
N ALA A 120 -9.62 16.87 18.16
CA ALA A 120 -8.29 16.33 18.47
C ALA A 120 -7.30 16.52 17.31
N ALA A 121 -7.74 16.39 16.06
CA ALA A 121 -6.92 16.65 14.88
C ALA A 121 -6.48 18.13 14.79
N GLU A 122 -7.39 19.06 15.14
CA GLU A 122 -7.10 20.49 15.23
C GLU A 122 -6.14 20.81 16.40
N GLU A 123 -6.41 20.27 17.59
CA GLU A 123 -5.62 20.52 18.81
C GLU A 123 -4.22 19.88 18.76
N GLU A 124 -4.09 18.68 18.20
CA GLU A 124 -2.82 17.96 18.06
C GLU A 124 -2.16 18.15 16.67
N ASN A 125 -2.71 19.03 15.82
CA ASN A 125 -2.19 19.40 14.50
C ASN A 125 -1.86 18.20 13.58
N PHE A 126 -2.84 17.34 13.33
CA PHE A 126 -2.72 16.23 12.36
C PHE A 126 -3.96 16.08 11.48
N PHE A 127 -3.84 15.39 10.34
CA PHE A 127 -4.97 15.13 9.45
C PHE A 127 -5.62 13.77 9.72
N LEU A 128 -6.95 13.72 9.75
CA LEU A 128 -7.69 12.47 9.71
C LEU A 128 -7.54 11.83 8.32
N ARG A 129 -6.91 10.66 8.26
CA ARG A 129 -6.74 9.93 7.00
C ARG A 129 -8.09 9.39 6.51
N GLY A 130 -8.68 10.14 5.58
CA GLY A 130 -10.03 9.91 5.08
C GLY A 130 -10.11 9.09 3.79
N PHE A 131 -9.01 8.61 3.23
CA PHE A 131 -9.03 7.88 1.95
C PHE A 131 -8.01 6.75 1.89
N ASN A 132 -8.25 5.83 0.96
CA ASN A 132 -7.31 4.83 0.48
C ASN A 132 -6.99 5.10 -1.00
N TYR A 133 -5.86 4.62 -1.48
CA TYR A 133 -5.52 4.64 -2.90
C TYR A 133 -6.13 3.43 -3.61
N LEU A 134 -6.67 3.65 -4.81
CA LEU A 134 -6.82 2.63 -5.83
C LEU A 134 -5.89 2.99 -6.97
N LEU A 135 -4.74 2.30 -7.04
CA LEU A 135 -3.70 2.51 -8.04
C LEU A 135 -4.01 1.63 -9.25
N ILE A 136 -4.08 2.20 -10.45
CA ILE A 136 -4.45 1.48 -11.67
C ILE A 136 -3.24 1.41 -12.60
N PHE A 137 -2.94 0.20 -13.08
CA PHE A 137 -1.84 -0.06 -14.00
C PHE A 137 -2.29 -0.91 -15.18
N LYS A 138 -1.52 -0.85 -16.27
CA LYS A 138 -1.69 -1.66 -17.47
C LYS A 138 -0.43 -2.45 -17.75
N LYS A 139 -0.58 -3.73 -18.06
CA LYS A 139 0.49 -4.53 -18.65
C LYS A 139 0.61 -4.20 -20.14
N GLU A 140 1.80 -3.78 -20.55
CA GLU A 140 2.19 -3.58 -21.95
C GLU A 140 3.58 -4.21 -22.13
N SER A 141 3.61 -5.45 -22.62
CA SER A 141 4.85 -6.21 -22.87
C SER A 141 5.56 -5.78 -24.16
N ASP A 142 4.82 -5.13 -25.07
CA ASP A 142 5.34 -4.55 -26.30
C ASP A 142 5.08 -3.04 -26.30
N ALA A 143 6.15 -2.23 -26.27
CA ALA A 143 6.09 -0.85 -26.71
C ALA A 143 6.15 -0.84 -28.24
N ARG A 144 5.00 -1.06 -28.89
CA ARG A 144 4.79 -0.65 -30.28
C ARG A 144 3.96 0.62 -30.32
#